data_AF-A0A7X5D975-F1
#
_entry.id   AF-A0A7X5D975-F1
#
_cell.length_a   1.000
_cell.length_b   1.000
_cell.length_c   1.000
_cell.angle_alpha   90.00
_cell.angle_beta   90.00
_cell.angle_gamma   90.00
#
_symmetry.space_group_name_H-M   'P 1'
#
loop_
_entity.id
_entity.type
_entity.pdbx_description
1 polymer ?
#
loop_
_entity_poly.entity_id
_entity_poly.type
_entity_poly.pdbx_seq_one_letter_code
_entity_poly.pdbx_strand_id
1 'polypeptide(L)'
;MDITGIAKSHQANRIATGKPSSKKEWKLSDSLREKISEYAKEDAAQNVYMGNKFLALRKSEVAKVAPDRSALMGKLNQEMADMKEIREADERWLRLLFGEPYEAKFQSEGMGSAVHVYDGNGDEILTYTAGVGWHEKESKAETQVHGALKAAYYDAYHAARQEINAGVVEPQGGFDVKA
;
A
#
# COMPACT_ATOMS: atom_id res chain seq x y z
N MET A 1 41.21 -6.88 -42.45
CA MET A 1 39.74 -6.73 -42.54
C MET A 1 39.21 -6.98 -41.16
N ASP A 2 38.98 -5.89 -40.43
CA ASP A 2 38.51 -5.89 -39.05
C ASP A 2 36.98 -5.93 -39.03
N ILE A 3 36.40 -6.82 -38.23
CA ILE A 3 34.97 -6.87 -37.94
C ILE A 3 34.77 -6.47 -36.48
N THR A 4 34.64 -5.17 -36.26
CA THR A 4 34.12 -4.60 -35.01
C THR A 4 32.60 -4.80 -34.96
N GLY A 5 32.15 -5.79 -34.18
CA GLY A 5 30.74 -6.00 -33.86
C GLY A 5 30.27 -4.98 -32.82
N ILE A 6 29.49 -3.99 -33.27
CA ILE A 6 28.89 -2.95 -32.42
C ILE A 6 27.77 -3.58 -31.59
N ALA A 7 27.94 -3.55 -30.26
CA ALA A 7 26.89 -3.84 -29.29
C ALA A 7 25.76 -2.80 -29.44
N LYS A 8 24.57 -3.26 -29.86
CA LYS A 8 23.35 -2.44 -29.81
C LYS A 8 22.74 -2.59 -28.41
N SER A 9 23.05 -1.64 -27.53
CA SER A 9 22.26 -1.40 -26.33
C SER A 9 20.87 -0.93 -26.75
N HIS A 10 19.84 -1.71 -26.44
CA HIS A 10 18.46 -1.26 -26.50
C HIS A 10 18.23 -0.26 -25.37
N GLN A 11 18.62 0.99 -25.60
CA GLN A 11 18.18 2.11 -24.81
C GLN A 11 16.70 2.33 -25.15
N ALA A 12 15.83 1.62 -24.43
CA ALA A 12 14.40 1.79 -24.49
C ALA A 12 14.09 3.24 -24.07
N ASN A 13 13.78 4.04 -25.08
CA ASN A 13 13.19 5.35 -24.98
C ASN A 13 11.93 5.22 -24.11
N ARG A 14 12.02 5.65 -22.83
CA ARG A 14 10.84 5.80 -21.97
C ARG A 14 10.00 6.92 -22.57
N ILE A 15 9.10 6.55 -23.46
CA ILE A 15 7.99 7.42 -23.83
C ILE A 15 7.12 7.49 -22.58
N ALA A 16 7.20 8.61 -21.89
CA ALA A 16 6.30 9.00 -20.83
C ALA A 16 4.91 9.22 -21.44
N THR A 17 4.17 8.13 -21.64
CA THR A 17 2.73 8.16 -21.93
C THR A 17 2.05 7.26 -20.92
N GLY A 18 1.91 7.81 -19.71
CA GLY A 18 0.91 7.40 -18.73
C GLY A 18 0.38 8.70 -18.17
N LYS A 19 -0.72 9.19 -18.74
CA LYS A 19 -1.45 10.33 -18.16
C LYS A 19 -1.76 9.92 -16.72
N PRO A 20 -1.37 10.67 -15.67
CA PRO A 20 -1.66 10.28 -14.31
C PRO A 20 -3.18 10.13 -14.23
N SER A 21 -3.64 8.89 -14.06
CA SER A 21 -5.02 8.59 -13.73
C SER A 21 -5.38 9.52 -12.59
N SER A 22 -6.41 10.33 -12.78
CA SER A 22 -6.85 11.37 -11.86
C SER A 22 -7.47 10.78 -10.59
N LYS A 23 -6.76 9.85 -9.93
CA LYS A 23 -7.02 9.46 -8.55
C LYS A 23 -6.60 10.63 -7.68
N LYS A 24 -7.55 11.20 -6.94
CA LYS A 24 -7.28 12.21 -5.90
C LYS A 24 -6.13 11.69 -5.03
N GLU A 25 -5.02 12.41 -5.03
CA GLU A 25 -3.90 12.19 -4.12
C GLU A 25 -4.46 12.19 -2.68
N TRP A 26 -4.34 11.07 -1.98
CA TRP A 26 -4.83 10.95 -0.62
C TRP A 26 -4.04 11.89 0.30
N LYS A 27 -4.73 12.59 1.19
CA LYS A 27 -4.12 13.50 2.17
C LYS A 27 -4.81 13.32 3.51
N LEU A 28 -4.02 13.44 4.57
CA LEU A 28 -4.51 13.39 5.95
C LEU A 28 -5.22 14.71 6.29
N SER A 29 -6.55 14.73 6.16
CA SER A 29 -7.39 15.90 6.45
C SER A 29 -7.49 16.20 7.94
N ASP A 30 -7.82 17.44 8.30
CA ASP A 30 -8.00 17.87 9.70
C ASP A 30 -9.08 17.05 10.40
N SER A 31 -10.22 16.84 9.74
CA SER A 31 -11.30 15.98 10.24
C SER A 31 -10.88 14.53 10.51
N LEU A 32 -9.91 14.01 9.75
CA LEU A 32 -9.38 12.67 9.95
C LEU A 32 -8.36 12.67 11.10
N ARG A 33 -7.56 13.72 11.25
CA ARG A 33 -6.66 13.92 12.40
C ARG A 33 -7.44 14.01 13.71
N GLU A 34 -8.55 14.75 13.72
CA GLU A 34 -9.44 14.87 14.89
C GLU A 34 -9.99 13.50 15.31
N LYS A 35 -10.52 12.71 14.37
CA LYS A 35 -11.00 11.34 14.64
C LYS A 35 -9.90 10.43 15.18
N ILE A 36 -8.70 10.49 14.60
CA ILE A 36 -7.55 9.71 15.06
C ILE A 36 -7.19 10.11 16.49
N SER A 37 -7.16 11.42 16.78
CA SER A 37 -6.87 11.93 18.12
C SER A 37 -7.94 11.53 19.13
N GLU A 38 -9.21 11.52 18.75
CA GLU A 38 -10.31 11.07 19.61
C GLU A 38 -10.12 9.59 19.98
N TYR A 39 -9.93 8.71 18.98
CA TYR A 39 -9.71 7.28 19.22
C TYR A 39 -8.44 7.02 20.02
N ALA A 40 -7.35 7.74 19.76
CA ALA A 40 -6.11 7.61 20.52
C ALA A 40 -6.28 7.97 22.00
N LYS A 41 -7.07 9.01 22.31
CA LYS A 41 -7.38 9.41 23.70
C LYS A 41 -8.26 8.38 24.41
N GLU A 42 -9.31 7.89 23.74
CA GLU A 42 -10.16 6.81 24.27
C GLU A 42 -9.34 5.55 24.58
N ASP A 43 -8.49 5.13 23.63
CA ASP A 43 -7.61 3.98 23.77
C ASP A 43 -6.59 4.18 24.91
N ALA A 44 -6.00 5.38 25.03
CA ALA A 44 -5.04 5.72 26.08
C ALA A 44 -5.63 5.66 27.49
N ALA A 45 -6.88 6.11 27.65
CA ALA A 45 -7.63 6.01 28.91
C ALA A 45 -7.89 4.54 29.30
N GLN A 46 -8.04 3.66 28.32
CA GLN A 46 -8.23 2.21 28.53
C GLN A 46 -6.90 1.44 28.58
N ASN A 47 -5.76 2.11 28.44
CA ASN A 47 -4.43 1.50 28.30
C ASN A 47 -4.37 0.44 27.18
N VAL A 48 -5.14 0.65 26.11
CA VAL A 48 -5.09 -0.15 24.88
C VAL A 48 -4.29 0.63 23.85
N TYR A 49 -3.42 0.00 23.07
CA TYR A 49 -2.69 0.66 21.99
C TYR A 49 -3.22 0.19 20.64
N MET A 50 -3.60 1.14 19.77
CA MET A 50 -4.25 0.93 18.48
C MET A 50 -5.51 0.07 18.58
N GLY A 51 -6.53 0.59 19.26
CA GLY A 51 -7.80 -0.09 19.45
C GLY A 51 -8.60 -0.32 18.17
N ASN A 52 -9.67 -1.10 18.29
CA ASN A 52 -10.46 -1.58 17.15
C ASN A 52 -11.05 -0.45 16.29
N LYS A 53 -11.44 0.68 16.89
CA LYS A 53 -11.95 1.86 16.16
C LYS A 53 -10.89 2.42 15.22
N PHE A 54 -9.66 2.60 15.71
CA PHE A 54 -8.53 3.06 14.89
C PHE A 54 -8.15 2.04 13.82
N LEU A 55 -8.12 0.74 14.13
CA LEU A 55 -7.82 -0.31 13.16
C LEU A 55 -8.85 -0.36 12.02
N ALA A 56 -10.14 -0.21 12.34
CA ALA A 56 -11.21 -0.13 11.34
C ALA A 56 -11.09 1.11 10.46
N LEU A 57 -10.81 2.28 11.06
CA LEU A 57 -10.53 3.52 10.33
C LEU A 57 -9.33 3.37 9.40
N ARG A 58 -8.23 2.78 9.89
CA ARG A 58 -7.04 2.53 9.08
C ARG A 58 -7.34 1.66 7.88
N LYS A 59 -8.11 0.58 8.08
CA LYS A 59 -8.52 -0.32 6.98
C LYS A 59 -9.37 0.42 5.93
N SER A 60 -10.32 1.26 6.36
CA SER A 60 -11.20 1.97 5.43
C SER A 60 -10.48 3.07 4.65
N GLU A 61 -9.55 3.80 5.26
CA GLU A 61 -8.75 4.82 4.56
C GLU A 61 -7.78 4.21 3.55
N VAL A 62 -7.15 3.09 3.89
CA VAL A 62 -6.24 2.35 2.98
C VAL A 62 -7.00 1.80 1.79
N ALA A 63 -8.22 1.28 1.99
CA ALA A 63 -9.06 0.77 0.90
C ALA A 63 -9.42 1.85 -0.15
N LYS A 64 -9.37 3.15 0.18
CA LYS A 64 -9.63 4.24 -0.79
C LYS A 64 -8.49 4.41 -1.80
N VAL A 65 -7.27 4.03 -1.44
CA VAL A 65 -6.09 4.12 -2.30
C VAL A 65 -5.68 2.77 -2.89
N ALA A 66 -6.13 1.67 -2.28
CA ALA A 66 -5.83 0.32 -2.71
C ALA A 66 -6.30 0.06 -4.16
N PRO A 67 -5.48 -0.62 -4.99
CA PRO A 67 -5.92 -1.11 -6.28
C PRO A 67 -6.97 -2.22 -6.11
N ASP A 68 -7.89 -2.35 -7.06
CA ASP A 68 -8.87 -3.44 -7.09
C ASP A 68 -8.21 -4.74 -7.58
N ARG A 69 -7.45 -5.36 -6.68
CA ARG A 69 -6.70 -6.59 -6.95
C ARG A 69 -7.63 -7.75 -7.32
N SER A 70 -8.83 -7.80 -6.73
CA SER A 70 -9.80 -8.86 -7.01
C SER A 70 -10.29 -8.81 -8.46
N ALA A 71 -10.61 -7.61 -8.96
CA ALA A 71 -10.96 -7.44 -10.37
C ALA A 71 -9.81 -7.82 -11.31
N LEU A 72 -8.57 -7.46 -10.98
CA LEU A 72 -7.38 -7.82 -11.76
C LEU A 72 -7.18 -9.34 -11.81
N MET A 73 -7.27 -10.02 -10.67
CA MET A 73 -7.17 -11.48 -10.59
C MET A 73 -8.30 -12.18 -11.36
N GLY A 74 -9.54 -11.69 -11.21
CA GLY A 74 -10.70 -12.22 -11.93
C GLY A 74 -10.54 -12.12 -13.44
N LYS A 75 -10.07 -10.97 -13.93
CA LYS A 75 -9.82 -10.72 -15.36
C LYS A 75 -8.77 -11.67 -15.93
N LEU A 76 -7.64 -11.86 -15.23
CA LEU A 76 -6.62 -12.80 -15.69
C LEU A 76 -7.10 -14.25 -15.62
N ASN A 77 -7.78 -14.66 -14.54
CA ASN A 77 -8.28 -16.03 -14.41
C ASN A 77 -9.33 -16.39 -15.48
N GLN A 78 -10.20 -15.45 -15.86
CA GLN A 78 -11.20 -15.66 -16.91
C GLN A 78 -10.54 -15.93 -18.26
N GLU A 79 -9.54 -15.15 -18.63
CA GLU A 79 -8.85 -15.33 -19.91
C GLU A 79 -7.87 -16.50 -19.88
N MET A 80 -7.30 -16.83 -18.71
CA MET A 80 -6.45 -18.02 -18.54
C MET A 80 -7.22 -19.33 -18.70
N ALA A 81 -8.54 -19.36 -18.48
CA ALA A 81 -9.37 -20.54 -18.72
C ALA A 81 -9.45 -20.94 -20.20
N ASP A 82 -9.16 -20.00 -21.12
CA ASP A 82 -9.25 -20.21 -22.57
C ASP A 82 -7.88 -20.52 -23.23
N MET A 83 -6.79 -20.63 -22.46
CA MET A 83 -5.42 -20.57 -23.00
C MET A 83 -4.65 -21.90 -23.02
N LYS A 84 -4.66 -22.56 -24.18
CA LYS A 84 -3.72 -23.65 -24.55
C LYS A 84 -2.46 -23.14 -25.28
N GLU A 85 -2.34 -21.83 -25.51
CA GLU A 85 -1.46 -21.25 -26.55
C GLU A 85 -0.66 -20.02 -26.12
N ILE A 86 -0.36 -19.86 -24.82
CA ILE A 86 0.58 -18.84 -24.38
C ILE A 86 2.01 -19.33 -24.53
N ARG A 87 2.53 -19.21 -25.75
CA ARG A 87 3.96 -19.06 -26.01
C ARG A 87 4.08 -17.96 -27.05
N GLU A 88 4.67 -16.83 -26.65
CA GLU A 88 5.20 -15.76 -27.51
C GLU A 88 4.29 -14.54 -27.82
N ALA A 89 3.07 -14.44 -27.29
CA ALA A 89 2.22 -13.24 -27.40
C ALA A 89 2.09 -12.41 -26.09
N ASP A 90 2.91 -12.73 -25.09
CA ASP A 90 2.63 -12.52 -23.67
C ASP A 90 2.50 -11.08 -23.17
N GLU A 91 3.55 -10.25 -23.27
CA GLU A 91 3.52 -8.96 -22.58
C GLU A 91 2.56 -7.95 -23.21
N ARG A 92 2.45 -7.95 -24.55
CA ARG A 92 1.57 -6.99 -25.24
C ARG A 92 0.10 -7.31 -24.98
N TRP A 93 -0.24 -8.59 -24.95
CA TRP A 93 -1.58 -9.04 -24.61
C TRP A 93 -1.90 -8.78 -23.13
N LEU A 94 -0.97 -9.04 -22.21
CA LEU A 94 -1.14 -8.70 -20.79
C LEU A 94 -1.33 -7.18 -20.59
N ARG A 95 -0.58 -6.33 -21.30
CA ARG A 95 -0.78 -4.87 -21.28
C ARG A 95 -2.16 -4.46 -21.81
N LEU A 96 -2.65 -5.11 -22.87
CA LEU A 96 -4.01 -4.89 -23.37
C LEU A 96 -5.07 -5.37 -22.38
N LEU A 97 -4.80 -6.50 -21.72
CA LEU A 97 -5.70 -7.10 -20.76
C LEU A 97 -5.89 -6.20 -19.56
N PHE A 98 -4.81 -5.76 -18.92
CA PHE A 98 -4.94 -4.91 -17.74
C PHE A 98 -5.29 -3.47 -18.10
N GLY A 99 -4.75 -2.96 -19.21
CA GLY A 99 -5.00 -1.61 -19.71
C GLY A 99 -4.47 -0.51 -18.78
N GLU A 100 -4.45 0.75 -19.23
CA GLU A 100 -4.11 1.86 -18.33
C GLU A 100 -5.12 1.94 -17.17
N PRO A 101 -4.68 2.13 -15.92
CA PRO A 101 -3.33 2.56 -15.51
C PRO A 101 -2.35 1.43 -15.16
N TYR A 102 -2.65 0.17 -15.47
CA TYR A 102 -1.85 -0.97 -15.04
C TYR A 102 -0.90 -1.47 -16.14
N GLU A 103 0.30 -1.87 -15.74
CA GLU A 103 1.24 -2.58 -16.60
C GLU A 103 1.40 -4.01 -16.14
N ALA A 104 1.64 -4.95 -17.06
CA ALA A 104 1.97 -6.31 -16.69
C ALA A 104 3.14 -6.85 -17.50
N LYS A 105 3.94 -7.69 -16.85
CA LYS A 105 5.14 -8.31 -17.41
C LYS A 105 5.14 -9.80 -17.11
N PHE A 106 5.54 -10.56 -18.12
CA PHE A 106 5.71 -12.00 -17.99
C PHE A 106 7.19 -12.30 -17.80
N GLN A 107 7.53 -13.04 -16.75
CA GLN A 107 8.87 -13.54 -16.51
C GLN A 107 8.88 -15.05 -16.71
N SER A 108 9.65 -15.51 -17.71
CA SER A 108 9.84 -16.95 -17.98
C SER A 108 11.24 -17.47 -17.64
N GLU A 109 12.17 -16.58 -17.26
CA GLU A 109 13.55 -16.97 -16.94
C GLU A 109 13.71 -17.33 -15.45
N GLY A 110 14.29 -18.51 -15.18
CA GLY A 110 14.62 -18.98 -13.84
C GLY A 110 13.78 -20.17 -13.35
N MET A 111 13.47 -20.19 -12.05
CA MET A 111 12.83 -21.31 -11.32
C MET A 111 11.30 -21.36 -11.46
N GLY A 112 10.74 -20.82 -12.54
CA GLY A 112 9.29 -20.79 -12.79
C GLY A 112 8.85 -19.61 -13.65
N SER A 113 7.62 -19.69 -14.17
CA SER A 113 6.98 -18.59 -14.88
C SER A 113 6.12 -17.75 -13.93
N ALA A 114 6.19 -16.42 -14.05
CA ALA A 114 5.42 -15.49 -13.24
C ALA A 114 4.87 -14.31 -14.06
N VAL A 115 3.68 -13.83 -13.68
CA VAL A 115 3.08 -12.60 -14.18
C VAL A 115 3.15 -11.56 -13.06
N HIS A 116 3.79 -10.44 -13.34
CA HIS A 116 3.89 -9.30 -12.43
C HIS A 116 2.97 -8.18 -12.93
N VAL A 117 2.10 -7.66 -12.08
CA VAL A 117 1.20 -6.54 -12.39
C VAL A 117 1.62 -5.33 -11.56
N TYR A 118 1.80 -4.21 -12.24
CA TYR A 118 2.21 -2.93 -11.72
C TYR A 118 1.07 -1.91 -11.83
N ASP A 119 0.95 -1.03 -10.85
CA ASP A 119 0.04 0.11 -10.92
C ASP A 119 0.60 1.27 -11.75
N GLY A 120 -0.18 2.35 -11.89
CA GLY A 120 0.23 3.53 -12.67
C GLY A 120 1.39 4.31 -12.07
N ASN A 121 1.82 3.99 -10.85
CA ASN A 121 3.01 4.54 -10.20
C ASN A 121 4.24 3.64 -10.40
N GLY A 122 4.07 2.49 -11.04
CA GLY A 122 5.10 1.47 -11.23
C GLY A 122 5.34 0.59 -10.00
N ASP A 123 4.42 0.60 -9.02
CA ASP A 123 4.49 -0.31 -7.88
C ASP A 123 3.94 -1.68 -8.27
N GLU A 124 4.67 -2.75 -7.96
CA GLU A 124 4.17 -4.11 -8.15
C GLU A 124 3.08 -4.40 -7.11
N ILE A 125 1.86 -4.67 -7.56
CA ILE A 125 0.68 -4.83 -6.70
C ILE A 125 0.17 -6.26 -6.65
N LEU A 126 0.52 -7.06 -7.66
CA LEU A 126 0.13 -8.47 -7.78
C LEU A 126 1.22 -9.26 -8.50
N THR A 127 1.43 -10.49 -8.06
CA THR A 127 2.25 -11.49 -8.73
C THR A 127 1.47 -12.79 -8.84
N TYR A 128 1.39 -13.38 -10.02
CA TYR A 128 0.96 -14.77 -10.19
C TYR A 128 2.18 -15.62 -10.50
N THR A 129 2.43 -16.65 -9.71
CA THR A 129 3.53 -17.60 -9.94
C THR A 129 2.94 -18.96 -10.27
N ALA A 130 3.35 -19.56 -11.40
CA ALA A 130 2.87 -20.88 -11.80
C ALA A 130 3.19 -21.93 -10.71
N GLY A 131 2.19 -22.71 -10.33
CA GLY A 131 2.30 -23.72 -9.27
C GLY A 131 2.21 -23.19 -7.83
N VAL A 132 2.26 -21.87 -7.62
CA VAL A 132 2.11 -21.24 -6.28
C VAL A 132 0.81 -20.45 -6.17
N GLY A 133 0.43 -19.73 -7.23
CA GLY A 133 -0.79 -18.91 -7.28
C GLY A 133 -0.51 -17.42 -7.10
N TRP A 134 -1.52 -16.70 -6.58
CA TRP A 134 -1.54 -15.25 -6.46
C TRP A 134 -0.88 -14.75 -5.18
N HIS A 135 -0.08 -13.70 -5.31
CA HIS A 135 0.52 -12.94 -4.22
C HIS A 135 0.17 -11.46 -4.36
N GLU A 136 -0.41 -10.90 -3.31
CA GLU A 136 -0.66 -9.46 -3.23
C GLU A 136 0.54 -8.73 -2.64
N LYS A 137 0.84 -7.55 -3.20
CA LYS A 137 1.87 -6.64 -2.71
C LYS A 137 1.25 -5.28 -2.42
N GLU A 138 1.60 -4.72 -1.27
CA GLU A 138 1.16 -3.38 -0.86
C GLU A 138 1.82 -2.32 -1.75
N SER A 139 1.03 -1.39 -2.25
CA SER A 139 1.49 -0.23 -3.04
C SER A 139 2.11 0.84 -2.15
N LYS A 140 2.96 1.72 -2.70
CA LYS A 140 3.49 2.86 -1.92
C LYS A 140 2.37 3.76 -1.43
N ALA A 141 1.28 3.90 -2.18
CA ALA A 141 0.13 4.69 -1.77
C ALA A 141 -0.49 4.13 -0.47
N GLU A 142 -0.72 2.82 -0.39
CA GLU A 142 -1.21 2.16 0.83
C GLU A 142 -0.22 2.33 2.00
N THR A 143 1.09 2.15 1.74
CA THR A 143 2.13 2.35 2.75
C THR A 143 2.17 3.80 3.27
N GLN A 144 2.01 4.80 2.40
CA GLN A 144 1.95 6.21 2.79
C GLN A 144 0.75 6.50 3.69
N VAL A 145 -0.43 5.98 3.35
CA VAL A 145 -1.63 6.08 4.20
C VAL A 145 -1.38 5.43 5.55
N HIS A 146 -0.84 4.20 5.56
CA HIS A 146 -0.50 3.50 6.80
C HIS A 146 0.47 4.30 7.68
N GLY A 147 1.53 4.87 7.11
CA GLY A 147 2.51 5.68 7.82
C GLY A 147 1.90 6.93 8.42
N ALA A 148 1.16 7.70 7.62
CA ALA A 148 0.54 8.96 8.06
C ALA A 148 -0.47 8.75 9.20
N LEU A 149 -1.32 7.72 9.09
CA LEU A 149 -2.30 7.39 10.13
C LEU A 149 -1.63 6.90 11.42
N LYS A 150 -0.61 6.04 11.31
CA LYS A 150 0.14 5.53 12.48
C LYS A 150 0.88 6.66 13.20
N ALA A 151 1.52 7.57 12.48
CA ALA A 151 2.22 8.70 13.07
C ALA A 151 1.26 9.61 13.85
N ALA A 152 0.15 10.01 13.22
CA ALA A 152 -0.85 10.85 13.88
C ALA A 152 -1.46 10.19 15.12
N TYR A 153 -1.71 8.87 15.08
CA TYR A 153 -2.19 8.12 16.23
C TYR A 153 -1.14 8.05 17.34
N TYR A 154 0.11 7.74 17.00
CA TYR A 154 1.21 7.64 17.94
C TYR A 154 1.37 8.94 18.74
N ASP A 155 1.43 10.08 18.05
CA ASP A 155 1.58 11.39 18.68
C ASP A 155 0.43 11.67 19.66
N ALA A 156 -0.82 11.46 19.22
CA ALA A 156 -1.99 11.71 20.04
C ALA A 156 -2.11 10.75 21.25
N TYR A 157 -1.77 9.48 21.06
CA TYR A 157 -1.80 8.47 22.11
C TYR A 157 -0.79 8.78 23.21
N HIS A 158 0.44 9.10 22.81
CA HIS A 158 1.50 9.42 23.77
C HIS A 158 1.26 10.74 24.50
N ALA A 159 0.75 11.77 23.81
CA ALA A 159 0.31 12.99 24.48
C ALA A 159 -0.76 12.70 25.54
N ALA A 160 -1.78 11.91 25.20
CA ALA A 160 -2.85 11.55 26.15
C ALA A 160 -2.32 10.74 27.35
N ARG A 161 -1.41 9.77 27.12
CA ARG A 161 -0.78 9.00 28.21
C ARG A 161 0.10 9.88 29.11
N GLN A 162 0.80 10.85 28.54
CA GLN A 162 1.59 11.80 29.33
C GLN A 162 0.70 12.65 30.23
N GLU A 163 -0.41 13.17 29.71
CA GLU A 163 -1.39 13.94 30.49
C GLU A 163 -2.01 13.11 31.62
N ILE A 164 -2.44 11.88 31.32
CA ILE A 164 -2.98 10.94 32.33
C ILE A 164 -1.94 10.69 33.42
N ASN A 165 -0.70 10.35 33.05
CA ASN A 165 0.35 10.07 34.01
C ASN A 165 0.72 11.30 34.86
N ALA A 166 0.76 12.49 34.26
CA ALA A 166 1.02 13.73 34.99
C ALA A 166 -0.10 14.04 36.01
N GLY A 167 -1.36 13.79 35.66
CA GLY A 167 -2.50 13.95 36.58
C GLY A 167 -2.53 12.95 37.74
N VAL A 168 -1.91 11.77 37.58
CA VAL A 168 -1.72 10.81 38.69
C VAL A 168 -0.60 11.24 39.66
N VAL A 169 0.33 12.10 39.21
CA VAL A 169 1.54 12.50 39.96
C VAL A 169 1.38 13.85 40.68
N GLU A 170 0.22 14.52 40.60
CA GLU A 170 -0.10 15.66 41.48
C GLU A 170 0.05 15.24 42.96
N PRO A 171 0.94 15.88 43.74
CA PRO A 171 1.27 15.42 45.07
C PRO A 171 0.08 15.66 45.99
N GLN A 172 -0.38 14.61 46.66
CA GLN A 172 -1.11 14.74 47.93
C GLN A 172 -0.16 15.30 49.00
N GLY A 173 0.26 16.56 48.83
CA GLY A 173 1.12 17.32 49.72
C GLY A 173 0.30 18.07 50.74
N GLY A 174 -0.44 17.35 51.58
CA GLY A 174 -1.18 17.89 52.71
C GLY A 174 -0.72 17.25 54.01
N PHE A 175 0.56 17.38 54.36
CA PHE A 175 1.02 17.11 55.73
C PHE A 175 0.64 18.31 56.60
N ASP A 176 -0.52 18.22 57.24
CA ASP A 176 -0.90 19.04 58.39
C ASP A 176 0.06 18.75 59.55
N VAL A 177 1.08 19.59 59.74
CA VAL A 177 1.85 19.63 60.98
C VAL A 177 1.16 20.60 61.92
N LYS A 178 0.38 20.05 62.85
CA LYS A 178 0.05 20.72 64.11
C LYS A 178 1.30 20.81 64.98
N ALA A 179 1.72 22.03 65.31
CA ALA A 179 2.47 22.35 66.52
C ALA A 179 2.04 23.73 67.01
#